data_AF-A0A960N3G0-F1
#
_entry.id   AF-A0A960N3G0-F1
#
_cell.length_a   1.000
_cell.length_b   1.000
_cell.length_c   1.000
_cell.angle_alpha   90.00
_cell.angle_beta   90.00
_cell.angle_gamma   90.00
#
_symmetry.space_group_name_H-M   'P 1'
#
loop_
_entity.id
_entity.type
_entity.pdbx_description
1 polymer ?
#
loop_
_entity_poly.entity_id
_entity_poly.type
_entity_poly.pdbx_seq_one_letter_code
_entity_poly.pdbx_strand_id
1 'polypeptide(L)'
;MIRISLCSILIFATAPVVARGQDDYKPGPDAERKDGVPQGTVTQSKWTSRIFDGTERDMWVYVPAQYDGSKPACVMVFFDGGGFVSEKGAFRAPIVFDNLIHVGEMP
;
A
#
# COMPACT_ATOMS: atom_id res chain seq x y z
N MET A 1 31.00 -50.66 44.63
CA MET A 1 30.04 -51.34 43.71
C MET A 1 29.60 -50.31 42.69
N ILE A 2 30.04 -50.48 41.45
CA ILE A 2 29.92 -49.55 40.32
C ILE A 2 28.55 -49.73 39.65
N ARG A 3 27.80 -48.66 39.42
CA ARG A 3 26.78 -48.59 38.35
C ARG A 3 26.76 -47.19 37.73
N ILE A 4 27.53 -47.06 36.65
CA ILE A 4 27.50 -45.93 35.71
C ILE A 4 26.23 -46.10 34.87
N SER A 5 25.25 -45.22 35.03
CA SER A 5 24.06 -45.19 34.17
C SER A 5 24.27 -44.09 33.14
N LEU A 6 24.63 -44.48 31.91
CA LEU A 6 24.76 -43.58 30.76
C LEU A 6 23.36 -43.06 30.41
N CYS A 7 23.06 -41.82 30.79
CA CYS A 7 21.86 -41.12 30.31
C CYS A 7 22.24 -40.44 29.00
N SER A 8 21.87 -41.05 27.87
CA SER A 8 22.07 -40.48 26.54
C SER A 8 21.22 -39.22 26.38
N ILE A 9 21.84 -38.04 26.54
CA ILE A 9 21.21 -36.75 26.25
C ILE A 9 21.13 -36.62 24.72
N LEU A 10 19.94 -36.81 24.16
CA LEU A 10 19.64 -36.41 22.78
C LEU A 10 19.62 -34.88 22.71
N ILE A 11 20.68 -34.30 22.16
CA ILE A 11 20.72 -32.88 21.78
C ILE A 11 19.87 -32.73 20.52
N PHE A 12 18.63 -32.28 20.66
CA PHE A 12 17.87 -31.76 19.53
C PHE A 12 18.54 -30.46 19.09
N ALA A 13 19.30 -30.52 18.00
CA ALA A 13 19.75 -29.32 17.29
C ALA A 13 18.51 -28.64 16.70
N THR A 14 17.98 -27.65 17.41
CA THR A 14 16.99 -26.73 16.84
C THR A 14 17.70 -25.94 15.75
N ALA A 15 17.55 -26.34 14.50
CA ALA A 15 17.92 -25.47 13.38
C ALA A 15 17.15 -24.16 13.57
N PRO A 16 17.82 -22.99 13.44
CA PRO A 16 17.08 -21.74 13.44
C PRO A 16 16.15 -21.79 12.24
N VAL A 17 14.85 -21.87 12.51
CA VAL A 17 13.84 -21.50 11.52
C VAL A 17 14.13 -20.03 11.27
N VAL A 18 14.83 -19.73 10.18
CA VAL A 18 14.94 -18.37 9.68
C VAL A 18 13.54 -18.03 9.22
N ALA A 19 12.75 -17.45 10.11
CA ALA A 19 11.56 -16.73 9.74
C ALA A 19 12.03 -15.69 8.72
N ARG A 20 11.72 -15.90 7.45
CA ARG A 20 11.83 -14.83 6.45
C ARG A 20 10.75 -13.81 6.81
N GLY A 21 11.07 -12.97 7.80
CA GLY A 21 10.32 -11.77 8.10
C GLY A 21 10.25 -10.91 6.85
N GLN A 22 9.17 -10.16 6.71
CA GLN A 22 8.96 -9.22 5.61
C GLN A 22 10.26 -8.50 5.28
N ASP A 23 10.73 -8.60 4.03
CA ASP A 23 11.87 -7.82 3.58
C ASP A 23 11.58 -6.33 3.87
N ASP A 24 12.61 -5.55 4.25
CA ASP A 24 12.51 -4.10 4.45
C ASP A 24 12.18 -3.41 3.12
N TYR A 25 10.89 -3.45 2.73
CA TYR A 25 10.42 -2.81 1.52
C TYR A 25 10.61 -1.31 1.62
N LYS A 26 11.36 -0.77 0.66
CA LYS A 26 11.51 0.66 0.47
C LYS A 26 10.71 1.07 -0.76
N PRO A 27 9.81 2.06 -0.65
CA PRO A 27 9.11 2.60 -1.80
C PRO A 27 10.10 3.04 -2.89
N GLY A 28 9.73 2.82 -4.15
CA GLY A 28 10.50 3.28 -5.30
C GLY A 28 10.48 4.82 -5.44
N PRO A 29 11.30 5.38 -6.35
CA PRO A 29 11.43 6.83 -6.52
C PRO A 29 10.14 7.54 -6.92
N ASP A 30 9.21 6.84 -7.57
CA ASP A 30 7.91 7.44 -7.95
C ASP A 30 6.95 7.58 -6.77
N ALA A 31 7.24 6.95 -5.64
CA ALA A 31 6.49 7.12 -4.40
C ALA A 31 7.04 8.25 -3.51
N GLU A 32 7.99 9.04 -4.03
CA GLU A 32 8.56 10.22 -3.38
C GLU A 32 8.13 11.51 -4.09
N ARG A 33 7.84 12.56 -3.31
CA ARG A 33 7.45 13.87 -3.86
C ARG A 33 8.64 14.46 -4.62
N LYS A 34 8.38 14.95 -5.85
CA LYS A 34 9.38 15.58 -6.72
C LYS A 34 9.03 17.07 -6.90
N ASP A 35 10.04 17.92 -6.86
CA ASP A 35 9.85 19.37 -7.05
C ASP A 35 9.32 19.67 -8.46
N GLY A 36 8.35 20.59 -8.55
CA GLY A 36 7.76 21.01 -9.82
C GLY A 36 6.70 20.06 -10.40
N VAL A 37 6.46 18.91 -9.79
CA VAL A 37 5.38 18.00 -10.20
C VAL A 37 4.02 18.54 -9.70
N PRO A 38 3.04 18.78 -10.60
CA PRO A 38 1.69 19.19 -10.19
C PRO A 38 1.03 18.14 -9.30
N GLN A 39 0.29 18.59 -8.29
CA GLN A 39 -0.35 17.71 -7.32
C GLN A 39 -1.86 17.64 -7.54
N GLY A 40 -2.35 16.43 -7.78
CA GLY A 40 -3.78 16.16 -7.83
C GLY A 40 -4.47 16.38 -6.49
N THR A 41 -5.80 16.41 -6.55
CA THR A 41 -6.64 16.64 -5.38
C THR A 41 -7.30 15.34 -4.96
N VAL A 42 -7.26 15.04 -3.66
CA VAL A 42 -8.02 13.94 -3.07
C VAL A 42 -9.21 14.49 -2.29
N THR A 43 -10.40 14.05 -2.65
CA THR A 43 -11.63 14.36 -1.91
C THR A 43 -12.17 13.10 -1.23
N GLN A 44 -12.45 13.19 0.06
CA GLN A 44 -13.11 12.12 0.81
C GLN A 44 -14.63 12.35 0.87
N SER A 45 -15.41 11.30 0.72
CA SER A 45 -16.86 11.31 0.89
C SER A 45 -17.34 10.04 1.60
N LYS A 46 -18.61 10.05 2.04
CA LYS A 46 -19.30 8.87 2.55
C LYS A 46 -20.32 8.38 1.52
N TRP A 47 -20.44 7.07 1.40
CA TRP A 47 -21.43 6.42 0.55
C TRP A 47 -22.22 5.37 1.33
N THR A 48 -23.54 5.42 1.24
CA THR A 48 -24.45 4.45 1.84
C THR A 48 -24.86 3.41 0.80
N SER A 49 -24.66 2.13 1.11
CA SER A 49 -24.97 1.04 0.19
C SER A 49 -26.46 0.75 0.14
N ARG A 50 -26.99 0.57 -1.08
CA ARG A 50 -28.34 0.02 -1.31
C ARG A 50 -28.37 -1.51 -1.40
N ILE A 51 -27.20 -2.14 -1.57
CA ILE A 51 -27.06 -3.60 -1.67
C ILE A 51 -26.85 -4.19 -0.29
N PHE A 52 -25.99 -3.56 0.51
CA PHE A 52 -25.76 -3.87 1.92
C PHE A 52 -26.40 -2.78 2.76
N ASP A 53 -27.73 -2.83 2.87
CA ASP A 53 -28.55 -1.77 3.45
C ASP A 53 -28.09 -1.38 4.86
N GLY A 54 -28.16 -0.08 5.14
CA GLY A 54 -27.68 0.52 6.41
C GLY A 54 -26.17 0.58 6.58
N THR A 55 -25.35 0.10 5.62
CA THR A 55 -23.89 0.21 5.72
C THR A 55 -23.35 1.45 5.02
N GLU A 56 -22.39 2.12 5.66
CA GLU A 56 -21.65 3.24 5.10
C GLU A 56 -20.22 2.83 4.71
N ARG A 57 -19.65 3.53 3.74
CA ARG A 57 -18.25 3.40 3.31
C ARG A 57 -17.64 4.79 3.18
N ASP A 58 -16.43 4.94 3.67
CA ASP A 58 -15.60 6.08 3.28
C ASP A 58 -15.03 5.80 1.88
N MET A 59 -15.12 6.80 1.01
CA MET A 59 -14.61 6.77 -0.36
C MET A 59 -13.66 7.95 -0.56
N TRP A 60 -12.65 7.74 -1.40
CA TRP A 60 -11.71 8.77 -1.81
C TRP A 60 -11.67 8.83 -3.33
N VAL A 61 -11.67 10.05 -3.86
CA VAL A 61 -11.51 10.30 -5.29
C VAL A 61 -10.28 11.18 -5.46
N TYR A 62 -9.27 10.64 -6.13
CA TYR A 62 -8.13 11.40 -6.61
C TYR A 62 -8.42 11.92 -8.02
N VAL A 63 -8.11 13.19 -8.28
CA VAL A 63 -8.18 13.83 -9.60
C VAL A 63 -6.83 14.47 -9.90
N PRO A 64 -6.16 14.13 -11.02
CA PRO A 64 -4.89 14.75 -11.40
C PRO A 64 -5.03 16.26 -11.60
N ALA A 65 -3.99 17.03 -11.28
CA ALA A 65 -4.00 18.49 -11.45
C ALA A 65 -4.22 18.94 -12.91
N GLN A 66 -3.82 18.10 -13.85
CA GLN A 66 -3.87 18.34 -15.29
C GLN A 66 -5.26 18.05 -15.88
N TYR A 67 -6.17 17.44 -15.12
CA TYR A 67 -7.50 17.08 -15.62
C TYR A 67 -8.44 18.28 -15.59
N ASP A 68 -8.88 18.72 -16.78
CA ASP A 68 -9.78 19.86 -16.96
C ASP A 68 -11.25 19.47 -17.22
N GLY A 69 -11.53 18.16 -17.30
CA GLY A 69 -12.87 17.66 -17.60
C GLY A 69 -13.31 17.73 -19.06
N SER A 70 -12.44 18.15 -19.98
CA SER A 70 -12.76 18.26 -21.41
C SER A 70 -12.93 16.90 -22.11
N LYS A 71 -12.35 15.84 -21.55
CA LYS A 71 -12.44 14.45 -22.02
C LYS A 71 -12.75 13.52 -20.86
N PRO A 72 -13.41 12.36 -21.07
CA PRO A 72 -13.59 11.37 -20.02
C PRO A 72 -12.24 10.87 -19.45
N ALA A 73 -12.16 10.74 -18.13
CA ALA A 73 -10.97 10.21 -17.46
C ALA A 73 -10.87 8.67 -17.57
N CYS A 74 -9.64 8.15 -17.64
CA CYS A 74 -9.38 6.76 -17.30
C CYS A 74 -9.61 6.55 -15.80
N VAL A 75 -10.17 5.39 -15.41
CA VAL A 75 -10.54 5.11 -14.01
C VAL A 75 -9.82 3.88 -13.49
N MET A 76 -9.15 4.02 -12.35
CA MET A 76 -8.60 2.93 -11.56
C MET A 76 -9.30 2.90 -10.18
N VAL A 77 -9.66 1.72 -9.70
CA VAL A 77 -10.40 1.53 -8.44
C VAL A 77 -9.57 0.70 -7.47
N PHE A 78 -9.41 1.21 -6.25
CA PHE A 78 -8.73 0.55 -5.13
C PHE A 78 -9.74 0.19 -4.03
N PHE A 79 -9.58 -0.97 -3.40
CA PHE A 79 -10.55 -1.48 -2.40
C PHE A 79 -10.09 -1.35 -0.94
N ASP A 80 -8.81 -1.04 -0.67
CA ASP A 80 -8.29 -0.94 0.71
C ASP A 80 -8.41 0.48 1.32
N GLY A 81 -9.16 1.36 0.66
CA GLY A 81 -9.52 2.68 1.16
C GLY A 81 -8.33 3.62 1.41
N GLY A 82 -8.36 4.34 2.53
CA GLY A 82 -7.39 5.39 2.87
C GLY A 82 -5.93 4.92 2.93
N GLY A 83 -5.67 3.60 3.02
CA GLY A 83 -4.32 3.05 2.94
C GLY A 83 -3.60 3.41 1.63
N PHE A 84 -4.33 3.45 0.50
CA PHE A 84 -3.79 3.86 -0.80
C PHE A 84 -3.53 5.35 -0.88
N VAL A 85 -4.35 6.15 -0.19
CA VAL A 85 -4.34 7.61 -0.25
C VAL A 85 -3.20 8.21 0.58
N SER A 86 -2.84 7.57 1.69
CA SER A 86 -1.82 8.09 2.60
C SER A 86 -0.46 8.23 1.91
N GLU A 87 0.02 9.47 1.79
CA GLU A 87 1.36 9.80 1.28
C GLU A 87 2.50 9.32 2.19
N LYS A 88 2.18 8.99 3.44
CA LYS A 88 3.13 8.41 4.40
C LYS A 88 2.97 6.89 4.52
N GLY A 89 2.01 6.31 3.79
CA GLY A 89 1.70 4.88 3.80
C GLY A 89 2.62 4.06 2.90
N ALA A 90 2.27 2.79 2.75
CA ALA A 90 3.01 1.83 1.93
C ALA A 90 2.79 2.04 0.42
N PHE A 91 1.62 2.56 0.02
CA PHE A 91 1.20 2.65 -1.38
C PHE A 91 1.41 4.03 -1.99
N ARG A 92 1.03 5.10 -1.27
CA ARG A 92 1.23 6.50 -1.67
C ARG A 92 0.73 6.80 -3.09
N ALA A 93 -0.43 6.26 -3.45
CA ALA A 93 -0.95 6.30 -4.82
C ALA A 93 -1.04 7.73 -5.40
N PRO A 94 -1.44 8.78 -4.64
CA PRO A 94 -1.43 10.14 -5.16
C PRO A 94 -0.05 10.60 -5.64
N ILE A 95 1.02 10.32 -4.88
CA ILE A 95 2.39 10.69 -5.27
C ILE A 95 2.82 9.96 -6.54
N VAL A 96 2.57 8.66 -6.59
CA VAL A 96 2.91 7.83 -7.75
C VAL A 96 2.18 8.34 -9.00
N PHE A 97 0.89 8.66 -8.87
CA PHE A 97 0.09 9.13 -9.99
C PHE A 97 0.54 10.51 -10.45
N ASP A 98 0.74 11.46 -9.52
CA ASP A 98 1.26 12.80 -9.84
C ASP A 98 2.56 12.70 -10.65
N ASN A 99 3.50 11.87 -10.19
CA ASN A 99 4.79 11.68 -10.83
C ASN A 99 4.67 11.04 -12.22
N LEU A 100 3.93 9.93 -12.35
CA LEU A 100 3.81 9.20 -13.62
C LEU A 100 2.99 9.96 -14.67
N ILE A 101 1.96 10.68 -14.24
CA ILE A 101 1.15 11.55 -15.13
C ILE A 101 1.99 12.74 -15.61
N HIS A 102 2.80 13.32 -14.73
CA HIS A 102 3.66 14.44 -15.12
C HIS A 102 4.67 14.07 -16.22
N VAL A 103 5.23 12.85 -16.19
CA VAL A 103 6.17 12.37 -17.21
C VAL A 103 5.49 11.69 -18.41
N GLY A 104 4.16 11.55 -18.39
CA GLY A 104 3.39 10.95 -19.49
C GLY A 104 3.45 9.42 -19.57
N GLU A 105 3.89 8.74 -18.50
CA GLU A 105 3.88 7.27 -18.39
C GLU A 105 2.52 6.74 -17.91
N MET A 106 1.68 7.62 -17.37
CA MET A 106 0.28 7.38 -17.04
C MET A 106 -0.59 8.48 -17.69
N PRO A 107 -1.77 8.14 -18.22
CA PRO A 107 -2.68 9.12 -18.82
C PRO A 107 -3.30 10.08 -17.80
#